data_AF-A0A136MJW8-F1
#
_entry.id   AF-A0A136MJW8-F1
#
_cell.length_a   1.000
_cell.length_b   1.000
_cell.length_c   1.000
_cell.angle_alpha   90.00
_cell.angle_beta   90.00
_cell.angle_gamma   90.00
#
_symmetry.space_group_name_H-M   'P 1'
#
loop_
_entity.id
_entity.type
_entity.pdbx_description
1 polymer ?
#
loop_
_entity_poly.entity_id
_entity_poly.type
_entity_poly.pdbx_seq_one_letter_code
_entity_poly.pdbx_strand_id
1 'polypeptide(L)'
;MIIGVTGFFCSGKDTLAGILAAKGCAHVSLSDIIRQELDRRKMDITIPNLTRVGNELRKERGPGILAERALEVIDFSRNWVVTSIRHPSEVEVLRTRPDFVMVFVDAPQKIRFERSLLRARKGDPLTFEQFAAEEKRQMNPKDGDPAAQALAACRTLADARITNSSSLENFHRKITQLVSRHLFEHFLPRPSWDEYFMMMAEVAATRSNCIKRRVGAVVVANKQVVSSGYNGTPKGITNCSEGGCPRCASAGDSGSGLGECLCVHAEENAIVQAAAHGVSIRGAALYCTLCPCSYCAKSIINAGITEVVYGGSYAMDAVTEKLFKESGIHFRKLADPSVTVRPVFRVSATKSSRPKGRKAH
;
A
#
# COMPACT_ATOMS: atom_id res chain seq x y z
N MET A 1 9.42 5.38 -4.01
CA MET A 1 10.40 5.72 -2.96
C MET A 1 9.81 6.73 -2.00
N ILE A 2 10.03 6.54 -0.71
CA ILE A 2 9.59 7.41 0.36
C ILE A 2 10.84 7.91 1.11
N ILE A 3 11.09 9.21 1.11
CA ILE A 3 12.19 9.83 1.86
C ILE A 3 11.64 10.38 3.18
N GLY A 4 11.93 9.70 4.28
CA GLY A 4 11.70 10.22 5.62
C GLY A 4 12.74 11.25 6.00
N VAL A 5 12.32 12.41 6.52
CA VAL A 5 13.23 13.51 6.89
C VAL A 5 13.05 13.84 8.36
N THR A 6 14.10 13.60 9.13
CA THR A 6 14.23 14.09 10.51
C THR A 6 15.56 14.82 10.71
N GLY A 7 15.79 15.37 11.90
CA GLY A 7 16.97 16.22 12.14
C GLY A 7 16.75 17.26 13.22
N PHE A 8 17.83 17.91 13.63
CA PHE A 8 17.80 18.91 14.70
C PHE A 8 16.96 20.15 14.36
N PHE A 9 16.48 20.82 15.39
CA PHE A 9 15.81 22.11 15.25
C PHE A 9 16.68 23.10 14.45
N CYS A 10 16.10 23.77 13.46
CA CYS A 10 16.78 24.67 12.51
C CYS A 10 17.91 24.05 11.64
N SER A 11 17.95 22.72 11.46
CA SER A 11 18.95 22.07 10.60
C SER A 11 18.70 22.17 9.08
N GLY A 12 17.50 22.58 8.65
CA GLY A 12 17.14 22.71 7.23
C GLY A 12 16.28 21.57 6.66
N LYS A 13 15.56 20.84 7.51
CA LYS A 13 14.60 19.80 7.10
C LYS A 13 13.55 20.32 6.11
N ASP A 14 12.93 21.46 6.42
CA ASP A 14 11.90 22.08 5.58
C ASP A 14 12.47 22.47 4.22
N THR A 15 13.71 22.96 4.19
CA THR A 15 14.45 23.28 2.97
C THR A 15 14.69 22.04 2.12
N LEU A 16 15.12 20.93 2.74
CA LEU A 16 15.29 19.66 2.03
C LEU A 16 13.96 19.18 1.44
N ALA A 17 12.89 19.18 2.23
CA ALA A 17 11.56 18.79 1.76
C ALA A 17 11.08 19.67 0.60
N GLY A 18 11.30 20.98 0.67
CA GLY A 18 10.98 21.91 -0.41
C GLY A 18 11.77 21.65 -1.70
N ILE A 19 13.07 21.32 -1.58
CA ILE A 19 13.90 20.94 -2.73
C ILE A 19 13.39 19.65 -3.38
N LEU A 20 13.02 18.66 -2.59
CA LEU A 20 12.44 17.41 -3.10
C LEU A 20 11.08 17.65 -3.77
N ALA A 21 10.25 18.51 -3.18
CA ALA A 21 8.96 18.89 -3.74
C ALA A 21 9.11 19.60 -5.09
N ALA A 22 10.07 20.52 -5.21
CA ALA A 22 10.40 21.17 -6.48
C ALA A 22 10.91 20.19 -7.56
N LYS A 23 11.44 19.03 -7.14
CA LYS A 23 11.84 17.92 -8.03
C LYS A 23 10.72 16.90 -8.29
N GLY A 24 9.48 17.20 -7.90
CA GLY A 24 8.29 16.38 -8.17
C GLY A 24 7.93 15.36 -7.08
N CYS A 25 8.56 15.39 -5.91
CA CYS A 25 8.12 14.55 -4.79
C CYS A 25 6.85 15.13 -4.16
N ALA A 26 5.85 14.30 -3.90
CA ALA A 26 4.73 14.71 -3.05
C ALA A 26 5.18 14.80 -1.59
N HIS A 27 4.55 15.68 -0.82
CA HIS A 27 4.94 15.95 0.58
C HIS A 27 3.81 15.59 1.54
N VAL A 28 4.16 14.92 2.63
CA VAL A 28 3.27 14.67 3.76
C VAL A 28 4.01 14.97 5.06
N SER A 29 3.37 15.69 5.97
CA SER A 29 3.90 15.94 7.31
C SER A 29 3.11 15.15 8.33
N LEU A 30 3.78 14.41 9.21
CA LEU A 30 3.10 13.74 10.33
C LEU A 30 2.41 14.75 11.26
N SER A 31 2.89 16.00 11.30
CA SER A 31 2.23 17.08 12.03
C SER A 31 0.95 17.58 11.33
N ASP A 32 0.82 17.47 10.01
CA ASP A 32 -0.43 17.84 9.31
C ASP A 32 -1.56 16.88 9.67
N ILE A 33 -1.25 15.62 9.94
CA ILE A 33 -2.21 14.62 10.42
C ILE A 33 -2.78 15.03 11.78
N ILE A 34 -1.94 15.60 12.66
CA ILE A 34 -2.39 16.15 13.95
C ILE A 34 -3.23 17.42 13.73
N ARG A 35 -2.84 18.29 12.78
CA ARG A 35 -3.62 19.50 12.44
C ARG A 35 -5.02 19.14 11.95
N GLN A 36 -5.14 18.16 11.06
CA GLN A 36 -6.42 17.64 10.60
C GLN A 36 -7.27 17.07 11.75
N GLU A 37 -6.65 16.40 12.72
CA GLU A 37 -7.33 15.92 13.92
C GLU A 37 -7.81 17.07 14.83
N LEU A 38 -7.01 18.13 14.98
CA LEU A 38 -7.41 19.35 15.70
C LEU A 38 -8.60 20.03 15.03
N ASP A 39 -8.57 20.18 13.70
CA ASP A 39 -9.68 20.74 12.94
C ASP A 39 -10.96 19.91 13.10
N ARG A 40 -10.83 18.57 13.03
CA ARG A 40 -11.95 17.62 13.27
C ARG A 40 -12.53 17.78 14.68
N ARG A 41 -11.69 18.06 15.67
CA ARG A 41 -12.06 18.32 17.07
C ARG A 41 -12.47 19.78 17.32
N LYS A 42 -12.45 20.65 16.29
CA LYS A 42 -12.73 22.09 16.37
C LYS A 42 -11.85 22.80 17.42
N MET A 43 -10.56 22.46 17.42
CA MET A 43 -9.57 23.00 18.34
C MET A 43 -8.60 23.94 17.64
N ASP A 44 -8.15 24.98 18.33
CA ASP A 44 -7.15 25.90 17.79
C ASP A 44 -5.81 25.20 17.52
N ILE A 45 -5.21 25.50 16.38
CA ILE A 45 -3.89 24.97 15.99
C ILE A 45 -2.79 25.73 16.74
N THR A 46 -2.49 25.26 17.96
CA THR A 46 -1.42 25.80 18.82
C THR A 46 -0.37 24.73 19.14
N ILE A 47 0.86 25.14 19.45
CA ILE A 47 1.94 24.20 19.82
C ILE A 47 1.54 23.29 21.01
N PRO A 48 0.92 23.81 22.10
CA PRO A 48 0.43 22.97 23.19
C PRO A 48 -0.61 21.95 22.72
N ASN A 49 -1.57 22.36 21.88
CA ASN A 49 -2.61 21.47 21.37
C ASN A 49 -2.04 20.39 20.44
N LEU A 50 -1.10 20.74 19.55
CA LEU A 50 -0.40 19.78 18.68
C LEU A 50 0.34 18.73 19.50
N THR A 51 1.02 19.16 20.56
CA THR A 51 1.76 18.24 21.44
C THR A 51 0.80 17.32 22.20
N ARG A 52 -0.26 17.90 22.79
CA ARG A 52 -1.26 17.17 23.56
C ARG A 52 -1.98 16.12 22.71
N VAL A 53 -2.57 16.54 21.59
CA VAL A 53 -3.31 15.63 20.70
C VAL A 53 -2.39 14.61 20.05
N GLY A 54 -1.17 14.99 19.69
CA GLY A 54 -0.16 14.05 19.21
C GLY A 54 0.15 12.95 20.23
N ASN A 55 0.31 13.30 21.51
CA ASN A 55 0.57 12.32 22.57
C ASN A 55 -0.68 11.47 22.88
N GLU A 56 -1.87 12.05 22.87
CA GLU A 56 -3.14 11.31 23.02
C GLU A 56 -3.28 10.24 21.93
N LEU A 57 -3.10 10.62 20.66
CA LEU A 57 -3.18 9.68 19.53
C LEU A 57 -2.20 8.50 19.70
N ARG A 58 -0.97 8.79 20.13
CA ARG A 58 0.06 7.77 20.38
C ARG A 58 -0.29 6.85 21.54
N LYS A 59 -0.92 7.36 22.60
CA LYS A 59 -1.36 6.58 23.75
C LYS A 59 -2.55 5.68 23.41
N GLU A 60 -3.51 6.19 22.64
CA GLU A 60 -4.73 5.45 22.29
C GLU A 60 -4.52 4.37 21.23
N ARG A 61 -3.68 4.65 20.22
CA ARG A 61 -3.54 3.79 19.03
C ARG A 61 -2.13 3.27 18.79
N GLY A 62 -1.21 3.59 19.68
CA GLY A 62 0.19 3.22 19.58
C GLY A 62 1.06 4.32 18.95
N PRO A 63 2.37 4.29 19.25
CA PRO A 63 3.31 5.36 18.89
C PRO A 63 3.55 5.55 17.39
N GLY A 64 3.22 4.55 16.56
CA GLY A 64 3.36 4.58 15.10
C GLY A 64 2.17 5.17 14.33
N ILE A 65 1.06 5.51 15.00
CA ILE A 65 -0.23 5.86 14.35
C ILE A 65 -0.14 6.98 13.30
N LEU A 66 0.73 7.97 13.50
CA LEU A 66 0.87 9.06 12.53
C LEU A 66 1.50 8.58 11.24
N ALA A 67 2.50 7.69 11.32
CA ALA A 67 3.10 7.05 10.16
C ALA A 67 2.10 6.12 9.46
N GLU A 68 1.28 5.38 10.20
CA GLU A 68 0.22 4.53 9.63
C GLU A 68 -0.75 5.37 8.80
N ARG A 69 -1.26 6.49 9.37
CA ARG A 69 -2.12 7.43 8.65
C ARG A 69 -1.44 8.07 7.45
N ALA A 70 -0.12 8.32 7.52
CA ALA A 70 0.63 8.82 6.37
C ALA A 70 0.68 7.78 5.24
N LEU A 71 0.91 6.50 5.57
CA LEU A 71 0.92 5.41 4.60
C LEU A 71 -0.44 5.16 3.94
N GLU A 72 -1.55 5.61 4.54
CA GLU A 72 -2.86 5.58 3.87
C GLU A 72 -2.97 6.56 2.69
N VAL A 73 -2.17 7.62 2.67
CA VAL A 73 -2.17 8.68 1.64
C VAL A 73 -1.03 8.47 0.64
N ILE A 74 0.07 7.87 1.09
CA ILE A 74 1.24 7.60 0.26
C ILE A 74 0.93 6.47 -0.74
N ASP A 75 0.89 6.83 -2.02
CA ASP A 75 0.69 5.91 -3.13
C ASP A 75 2.01 5.56 -3.86
N PHE A 76 1.94 4.56 -4.75
CA PHE A 76 3.07 4.07 -5.55
C PHE A 76 3.34 4.89 -6.83
N SER A 77 2.50 5.88 -7.16
CA SER A 77 2.56 6.60 -8.44
C SER A 77 3.65 7.67 -8.49
N ARG A 78 4.20 8.05 -7.34
CA ARG A 78 5.16 9.14 -7.19
C ARG A 78 6.13 8.89 -6.04
N ASN A 79 7.21 9.65 -6.04
CA ASN A 79 8.10 9.71 -4.90
C ASN A 79 7.50 10.62 -3.82
N TRP A 80 7.76 10.28 -2.56
CA TRP A 80 7.21 10.99 -1.42
C TRP A 80 8.31 11.47 -0.50
N VAL A 81 8.09 12.63 0.13
CA VAL A 81 8.87 13.10 1.27
C VAL A 81 7.97 13.18 2.51
N VAL A 82 8.36 12.47 3.55
CA VAL A 82 7.67 12.44 4.85
C VAL A 82 8.46 13.28 5.85
N THR A 83 7.84 14.28 6.45
CA THR A 83 8.48 15.17 7.43
C THR A 83 7.85 15.04 8.81
N SER A 84 8.50 15.65 9.80
CA SER A 84 8.02 15.68 11.20
C SER A 84 8.01 14.31 11.87
N ILE A 85 8.90 13.40 11.45
CA ILE A 85 9.15 12.11 12.10
C ILE A 85 9.94 12.35 13.38
N ARG A 86 9.37 11.95 14.52
CA ARG A 86 9.87 12.29 15.86
C ARG A 86 9.87 11.10 16.83
N HIS A 87 9.35 9.94 16.42
CA HIS A 87 9.32 8.73 17.22
C HIS A 87 9.91 7.51 16.48
N PRO A 88 10.71 6.65 17.12
CA PRO A 88 11.25 5.42 16.52
C PRO A 88 10.18 4.53 15.88
N SER A 89 9.05 4.33 16.55
CA SER A 89 7.94 3.54 16.00
C SER A 89 7.32 4.13 14.73
N GLU A 90 7.40 5.45 14.50
CA GLU A 90 7.00 6.04 13.21
C GLU A 90 7.98 5.59 12.11
N VAL A 91 9.28 5.52 12.43
CA VAL A 91 10.30 5.01 11.50
C VAL A 91 10.09 3.52 11.23
N GLU A 92 9.80 2.72 12.26
CA GLU A 92 9.52 1.28 12.13
C GLU A 92 8.31 1.02 11.23
N VAL A 93 7.21 1.77 11.44
CA VAL A 93 6.03 1.69 10.56
C VAL A 93 6.37 2.07 9.13
N LEU A 94 7.09 3.17 8.91
CA LEU A 94 7.49 3.58 7.55
C LEU A 94 8.43 2.56 6.89
N ARG A 95 9.31 1.89 7.67
CA ARG A 95 10.22 0.83 7.20
C ARG A 95 9.51 -0.46 6.78
N THR A 96 8.23 -0.64 7.09
CA THR A 96 7.43 -1.73 6.50
C THR A 96 7.33 -1.59 4.97
N ARG A 97 7.56 -0.38 4.45
CA ARG A 97 7.71 -0.12 3.02
C ARG A 97 9.15 -0.38 2.58
N PRO A 98 9.40 -1.28 1.62
CA PRO A 98 10.76 -1.58 1.16
C PRO A 98 11.43 -0.41 0.42
N ASP A 99 10.66 0.57 -0.06
CA ASP A 99 11.16 1.76 -0.74
C ASP A 99 11.32 2.98 0.16
N PHE A 100 11.32 2.79 1.48
CA PHE A 100 11.55 3.85 2.46
C PHE A 100 13.04 4.03 2.78
N VAL A 101 13.48 5.29 2.80
CA VAL A 101 14.81 5.71 3.23
C VAL A 101 14.70 6.85 4.24
N MET A 102 15.39 6.72 5.37
CA MET A 102 15.40 7.68 6.46
C MET A 102 16.64 8.58 6.39
N VAL A 103 16.43 9.88 6.21
CA VAL A 103 17.48 10.90 6.12
C VAL A 103 17.47 11.77 7.36
N PHE A 104 18.62 11.86 8.01
CA PHE A 104 18.85 12.80 9.12
C PHE A 104 19.58 14.05 8.64
N VAL A 105 18.98 15.22 8.86
CA VAL A 105 19.58 16.52 8.54
C VAL A 105 20.23 17.11 9.78
N ASP A 106 21.55 17.25 9.74
CA ASP A 106 22.39 17.81 10.78
C ASP A 106 22.89 19.21 10.38
N ALA A 107 23.24 20.03 11.37
CA ALA A 107 24.00 21.27 11.17
C ALA A 107 24.65 21.68 12.50
N PRO A 108 25.80 22.37 12.48
CA PRO A 108 26.43 22.88 13.70
C PRO A 108 25.47 23.72 14.54
N GLN A 109 25.48 23.52 15.86
CA GLN A 109 24.52 24.14 16.79
C GLN A 109 24.50 25.68 16.68
N LYS A 110 25.67 26.32 16.54
CA LYS A 110 25.80 27.76 16.33
C LYS A 110 25.07 28.25 15.07
N ILE A 111 25.29 27.60 13.94
CA ILE A 111 24.61 27.93 12.67
C ILE A 111 23.09 27.74 12.79
N ARG A 112 22.62 26.71 13.52
CA ARG A 112 21.18 26.48 13.73
C ARG A 112 20.56 27.54 14.63
N PHE A 113 21.28 28.01 15.64
CA PHE A 113 20.86 29.13 16.48
C PHE A 113 20.75 30.43 15.66
N GLU A 114 21.77 30.77 14.85
CA GLU A 114 21.71 31.93 13.95
C GLU A 114 20.50 31.88 13.01
N ARG A 115 20.21 30.72 12.42
CA ARG A 115 19.01 30.50 11.59
C ARG A 115 17.71 30.67 12.37
N SER A 116 17.69 30.26 13.64
CA SER A 116 16.54 30.46 14.53
C SER A 116 16.25 31.93 14.75
N LEU A 117 17.29 32.73 15.01
CA LEU A 117 17.18 34.17 15.18
C LEU A 117 16.69 34.86 13.90
N LEU A 118 17.25 34.50 12.74
CA LEU A 118 16.84 35.04 11.44
C LEU A 118 15.37 34.74 11.09
N ARG A 119 14.87 33.57 11.49
CA ARG A 119 13.48 33.16 11.26
C ARG A 119 12.49 33.83 12.22
N ALA A 120 12.97 34.28 13.39
CA ALA A 120 12.23 35.10 14.35
C ALA A 120 10.80 34.61 14.66
N ARG A 121 10.60 33.28 14.81
CA ARG A 121 9.27 32.75 15.15
C ARG A 121 8.99 32.90 16.64
N LYS A 122 7.74 33.22 16.97
CA LYS A 122 7.26 33.30 18.35
C LYS A 122 7.45 31.96 19.07
N GLY A 123 8.22 31.97 20.16
CA GLY A 123 8.55 30.78 20.95
C GLY A 123 9.91 30.14 20.63
N ASP A 124 10.64 30.64 19.62
CA ASP A 124 12.01 30.19 19.35
C ASP A 124 12.97 30.72 20.44
N PRO A 125 14.03 29.97 20.79
CA PRO A 125 15.02 30.41 21.78
C PRO A 125 15.72 31.72 21.37
N LEU A 126 15.84 32.66 22.31
CA LEU A 126 16.47 33.97 22.07
C LEU A 126 17.95 33.98 22.44
N THR A 127 18.39 33.07 23.32
CA THR A 127 19.79 32.91 23.70
C THR A 127 20.33 31.55 23.29
N PHE A 128 21.65 31.46 23.08
CA PHE A 128 22.31 30.21 22.74
C PHE A 128 22.17 29.16 23.85
N GLU A 129 22.17 29.59 25.11
CA GLU A 129 21.95 28.72 26.28
C GLU A 129 20.56 28.09 26.29
N GLN A 130 19.51 28.89 26.03
CA GLN A 130 18.15 28.40 25.89
C GLN A 130 18.03 27.41 24.73
N PHE A 131 18.69 27.71 23.62
CA PHE A 131 18.71 26.85 22.44
C PHE A 131 19.36 25.49 22.74
N ALA A 132 20.51 25.49 23.42
CA ALA A 132 21.23 24.28 23.81
C ALA A 132 20.44 23.44 24.83
N ALA A 133 19.75 24.09 25.78
CA ALA A 133 18.90 23.40 26.75
C ALA A 133 17.70 22.70 26.10
N GLU A 134 17.03 23.38 25.16
CA GLU A 134 15.89 22.81 24.43
C GLU A 134 16.31 21.65 23.52
N GLU A 135 17.47 21.75 22.88
CA GLU A 135 18.03 20.64 22.13
C GLU A 135 18.31 19.41 23.00
N LYS A 136 18.93 19.61 24.18
CA LYS A 136 19.19 18.53 25.12
C LYS A 136 17.90 17.82 25.54
N ARG A 137 16.81 18.58 25.70
CA ARG A 137 15.48 18.07 26.01
C ARG A 137 14.87 17.26 24.86
N GLN A 138 15.07 17.66 23.60
CA GLN A 138 14.58 16.93 22.41
C GLN A 138 15.39 15.65 22.13
N MET A 139 16.66 15.64 22.54
CA MET A 139 17.54 14.47 22.42
C MET A 139 17.20 13.39 23.45
N ASN A 140 17.02 13.81 24.70
CA ASN A 140 16.74 12.94 25.82
C ASN A 140 15.38 13.35 26.42
N PRO A 141 14.25 12.79 25.94
CA PRO A 141 12.97 12.99 26.62
C PRO A 141 13.08 12.55 28.09
N LYS A 142 12.30 13.18 28.98
CA LYS A 142 12.23 12.77 30.40
C LYS A 142 11.86 11.29 30.48
N ASP A 143 12.59 10.55 31.32
CA ASP A 143 12.55 9.08 31.40
C ASP A 143 11.14 8.51 31.56
N GLY A 144 10.80 7.51 30.74
CA GLY A 144 9.71 6.55 31.01
C GLY A 144 8.40 6.69 30.23
N ASP A 145 8.17 7.72 29.41
CA ASP A 145 6.94 7.82 28.57
C ASP A 145 7.20 7.28 27.14
N PRO A 146 6.65 6.10 26.77
CA PRO A 146 6.80 5.53 25.44
C PRO A 146 6.13 6.36 24.32
N ALA A 147 5.36 7.39 24.65
CA ALA A 147 4.74 8.30 23.68
C ALA A 147 5.56 9.58 23.45
N ALA A 148 6.63 9.82 24.20
CA ALA A 148 7.43 11.03 24.10
C ALA A 148 8.35 11.03 22.86
N GLN A 149 8.62 12.22 22.30
CA GLN A 149 9.51 12.36 21.15
C GLN A 149 10.94 11.93 21.51
N ALA A 150 11.55 11.10 20.67
CA ALA A 150 12.88 10.54 20.90
C ALA A 150 13.77 10.75 19.67
N LEU A 151 14.23 11.99 19.47
CA LEU A 151 14.99 12.39 18.28
C LEU A 151 16.36 11.69 18.22
N ALA A 152 16.99 11.44 19.36
CA ALA A 152 18.26 10.70 19.43
C ALA A 152 18.11 9.27 18.88
N ALA A 153 17.04 8.57 19.26
CA ALA A 153 16.75 7.24 18.73
C ALA A 153 16.45 7.28 17.22
N CYS A 154 15.69 8.29 16.75
CA CYS A 154 15.45 8.49 15.31
C CYS A 154 16.74 8.75 14.52
N ARG A 155 17.73 9.41 15.12
CA ARG A 155 19.06 9.66 14.51
C ARG A 155 19.86 8.38 14.31
N THR A 156 19.77 7.45 15.25
CA THR A 156 20.41 6.13 15.15
C THR A 156 19.76 5.29 14.06
N LEU A 157 18.44 5.44 13.87
CA LEU A 157 17.68 4.76 12.83
C LEU A 157 17.76 5.42 11.44
N ALA A 158 18.64 6.41 11.21
CA ALA A 158 18.74 7.05 9.90
C ALA A 158 19.68 6.28 8.97
N ASP A 159 19.22 5.98 7.75
CA ASP A 159 20.02 5.30 6.71
C ASP A 159 21.09 6.23 6.13
N ALA A 160 20.80 7.54 6.10
CA ALA A 160 21.72 8.53 5.58
C ALA A 160 21.70 9.82 6.42
N ARG A 161 22.82 10.55 6.38
CA ARG A 161 23.00 11.80 7.11
C ARG A 161 23.48 12.90 6.16
N ILE A 162 22.83 14.06 6.18
CA ILE A 162 23.29 15.25 5.46
C ILE A 162 23.62 16.36 6.44
N THR A 163 24.83 16.89 6.36
CA THR A 163 25.23 18.09 7.11
C THR A 163 25.03 19.36 6.30
N ASN A 164 24.19 20.25 6.81
CA ASN A 164 23.87 21.57 6.28
C ASN A 164 24.68 22.67 6.99
N SER A 165 25.99 22.69 6.76
CA SER A 165 26.96 23.58 7.42
C SER A 165 27.45 24.76 6.56
N SER A 166 27.01 24.86 5.30
CA SER A 166 27.57 25.78 4.30
C SER A 166 26.48 26.48 3.49
N SER A 167 26.76 26.88 2.24
CA SER A 167 25.80 27.53 1.35
C SER A 167 24.60 26.63 0.98
N LEU A 168 23.49 27.27 0.62
CA LEU A 168 22.28 26.61 0.14
C LEU A 168 22.55 25.78 -1.13
N GLU A 169 23.40 26.28 -2.02
CA GLU A 169 23.80 25.58 -3.24
C GLU A 169 24.53 24.25 -2.93
N ASN A 170 25.48 24.27 -1.99
CA ASN A 170 26.15 23.04 -1.57
C ASN A 170 25.16 22.07 -0.91
N PHE A 171 24.21 22.58 -0.12
CA PHE A 171 23.16 21.74 0.46
C PHE A 171 22.28 21.11 -0.62
N HIS A 172 21.88 21.88 -1.64
CA HIS A 172 21.13 21.39 -2.80
C HIS A 172 21.88 20.30 -3.58
N ARG A 173 23.21 20.47 -3.78
CA ARG A 173 24.08 19.46 -4.39
C ARG A 173 24.12 18.17 -3.56
N LYS A 174 24.31 18.27 -2.23
CA LYS A 174 24.31 17.11 -1.32
C LYS A 174 22.98 16.36 -1.35
N ILE A 175 21.85 17.07 -1.36
CA ILE A 175 20.51 16.46 -1.47
C ILE A 175 20.38 15.75 -2.81
N THR A 176 20.78 16.38 -3.92
CA THR A 176 20.70 15.77 -5.24
C THR A 176 21.54 14.49 -5.34
N GLN A 177 22.74 14.47 -4.77
CA GLN A 177 23.59 13.28 -4.68
C GLN A 177 22.97 12.18 -3.82
N LEU A 178 22.42 12.54 -2.65
CA LEU A 178 21.73 11.59 -1.77
C LEU A 178 20.57 10.92 -2.49
N VAL A 179 19.71 11.73 -3.12
CA VAL A 179 18.55 11.25 -3.87
C VAL A 179 18.99 10.35 -5.01
N SER A 180 19.99 10.76 -5.79
CA SER A 180 20.46 9.95 -6.93
C SER A 180 21.00 8.60 -6.48
N ARG A 181 21.70 8.52 -5.34
CA ARG A 181 22.20 7.26 -4.79
C ARG A 181 21.05 6.35 -4.34
N HIS A 182 20.17 6.86 -3.50
CA HIS A 182 19.11 6.05 -2.89
C HIS A 182 17.93 5.77 -3.83
N LEU A 183 17.74 6.56 -4.89
CA LEU A 183 16.73 6.30 -5.90
C LEU A 183 16.92 4.91 -6.54
N PHE A 184 18.16 4.49 -6.79
CA PHE A 184 18.44 3.18 -7.36
C PHE A 184 18.38 2.07 -6.30
N GLU A 185 18.92 2.31 -5.11
CA GLU A 185 18.97 1.34 -4.01
C GLU A 185 17.57 1.00 -3.46
N HIS A 186 16.67 2.00 -3.41
CA HIS A 186 15.32 1.88 -2.86
C HIS A 186 14.24 1.98 -3.95
N PHE A 187 14.60 1.72 -5.21
CA PHE A 187 13.60 1.53 -6.25
C PHE A 187 12.83 0.25 -5.94
N LEU A 188 11.49 0.30 -5.96
CA LEU A 188 10.69 -0.90 -5.74
C LEU A 188 11.08 -1.93 -6.81
N PRO A 189 11.37 -3.19 -6.42
CA PRO A 189 11.70 -4.20 -7.39
C PRO A 189 10.53 -4.36 -8.35
N ARG A 190 10.86 -4.42 -9.65
CA ARG A 190 9.88 -4.69 -10.69
C ARG A 190 9.27 -6.07 -10.40
N PRO A 191 7.93 -6.19 -10.31
CA PRO A 191 7.30 -7.49 -10.12
C PRO A 191 7.69 -8.42 -11.26
N SER A 192 7.90 -9.68 -10.93
CA SER A 192 7.99 -10.76 -11.91
C SER A 192 6.70 -10.82 -12.75
N TRP A 193 6.77 -11.51 -13.89
CA TRP A 193 5.59 -11.73 -14.72
C TRP A 193 4.47 -12.42 -13.94
N ASP A 194 4.80 -13.42 -13.12
CA ASP A 194 3.80 -14.14 -12.35
C ASP A 194 3.14 -13.26 -11.29
N GLU A 195 3.91 -12.46 -10.56
CA GLU A 195 3.37 -11.50 -9.58
C GLU A 195 2.46 -10.49 -10.27
N TYR A 196 2.88 -9.96 -11.42
CA TYR A 196 2.08 -9.02 -12.19
C TYR A 196 0.74 -9.61 -12.68
N PHE A 197 0.75 -10.80 -13.26
CA PHE A 197 -0.47 -11.45 -13.73
C PHE A 197 -1.37 -11.90 -12.57
N MET A 198 -0.80 -12.36 -11.45
CA MET A 198 -1.57 -12.69 -10.25
C MET A 198 -2.20 -11.44 -9.63
N MET A 199 -1.49 -10.31 -9.55
CA MET A 199 -2.06 -9.04 -9.11
C MET A 199 -3.27 -8.63 -9.98
N MET A 200 -3.22 -8.85 -11.30
CA MET A 200 -4.37 -8.59 -12.17
C MET A 200 -5.53 -9.55 -11.93
N ALA A 201 -5.26 -10.82 -11.62
CA ALA A 201 -6.29 -11.77 -11.20
C ALA A 201 -6.96 -11.34 -9.88
N GLU A 202 -6.18 -10.86 -8.90
CA GLU A 202 -6.71 -10.29 -7.65
C GLU A 202 -7.58 -9.05 -7.91
N VAL A 203 -7.17 -8.18 -8.84
CA VAL A 203 -8.00 -7.05 -9.27
C VAL A 203 -9.30 -7.52 -9.90
N ALA A 204 -9.27 -8.52 -10.78
CA ALA A 204 -10.48 -9.11 -11.36
C ALA A 204 -11.40 -9.69 -10.27
N ALA A 205 -10.84 -10.37 -9.26
CA ALA A 205 -11.59 -10.93 -8.14
C ALA A 205 -12.40 -9.88 -7.36
N THR A 206 -11.94 -8.62 -7.32
CA THR A 206 -12.68 -7.52 -6.65
C THR A 206 -14.05 -7.23 -7.26
N ARG A 207 -14.29 -7.64 -8.51
CA ARG A 207 -15.60 -7.54 -9.18
C ARG A 207 -16.53 -8.71 -8.93
N SER A 208 -16.08 -9.76 -8.23
CA SER A 208 -16.90 -10.90 -7.87
C SER A 208 -18.16 -10.49 -7.12
N ASN A 209 -19.31 -11.00 -7.56
CA ASN A 209 -20.59 -10.82 -6.87
C ASN A 209 -20.94 -12.02 -5.97
N CYS A 210 -20.08 -13.04 -5.91
CA CYS A 210 -20.31 -14.23 -5.08
C CYS A 210 -20.07 -13.91 -3.60
N ILE A 211 -21.03 -14.24 -2.74
CA ILE A 211 -20.93 -13.97 -1.30
C ILE A 211 -20.09 -14.98 -0.53
N LYS A 212 -19.79 -16.15 -1.11
CA LYS A 212 -18.99 -17.19 -0.43
C LYS A 212 -17.49 -16.99 -0.61
N ARG A 213 -17.04 -16.65 -1.83
CA ARG A 213 -15.62 -16.47 -2.17
C ARG A 213 -15.49 -15.48 -3.32
N ARG A 214 -14.42 -14.67 -3.31
CA ARG A 214 -14.05 -13.79 -4.41
C ARG A 214 -12.85 -14.39 -5.14
N VAL A 215 -13.07 -14.83 -6.36
CA VAL A 215 -12.06 -15.49 -7.20
C VAL A 215 -11.95 -14.72 -8.50
N GLY A 216 -10.73 -14.53 -8.97
CA GLY A 216 -10.42 -13.90 -10.24
C GLY A 216 -9.43 -14.75 -11.03
N ALA A 217 -9.52 -14.66 -12.35
CA ALA A 217 -8.63 -15.33 -13.27
C ALA A 217 -8.26 -14.42 -14.44
N VAL A 218 -7.04 -14.56 -14.95
CA VAL A 218 -6.58 -13.92 -16.19
C VAL A 218 -5.92 -14.95 -17.09
N VAL A 219 -6.21 -14.88 -18.39
CA VAL A 219 -5.56 -15.70 -19.42
C VAL A 219 -4.54 -14.83 -20.14
N VAL A 220 -3.32 -15.36 -20.29
CA VAL A 220 -2.15 -14.64 -20.76
C VAL A 220 -1.54 -15.39 -21.94
N ALA A 221 -1.38 -14.70 -23.06
CA ALA A 221 -0.65 -15.19 -24.23
C ALA A 221 0.45 -14.19 -24.57
N ASN A 222 1.68 -14.66 -24.82
CA ASN A 222 2.82 -13.79 -25.16
C ASN A 222 3.03 -12.63 -24.17
N LYS A 223 2.85 -12.88 -22.87
CA LYS A 223 2.92 -11.88 -21.78
C LYS A 223 1.90 -10.72 -21.92
N GLN A 224 0.81 -10.94 -22.64
CA GLN A 224 -0.32 -10.04 -22.75
C GLN A 224 -1.56 -10.70 -22.18
N VAL A 225 -2.35 -9.94 -21.41
CA VAL A 225 -3.66 -10.42 -20.95
C VAL A 225 -4.62 -10.42 -22.12
N VAL A 226 -5.14 -11.60 -22.48
CA VAL A 226 -6.06 -11.78 -23.61
C VAL A 226 -7.50 -12.00 -23.14
N SER A 227 -7.70 -12.42 -21.90
CA SER A 227 -9.02 -12.51 -21.28
C SER A 227 -8.93 -12.44 -19.75
N SER A 228 -10.01 -12.09 -19.10
CA SER A 228 -10.14 -12.13 -17.65
C SER A 228 -11.54 -12.56 -17.23
N GLY A 229 -11.64 -13.06 -16.00
CA GLY A 229 -12.88 -13.55 -15.42
C GLY A 229 -12.88 -13.40 -13.91
N TYR A 230 -14.08 -13.36 -13.34
CA TYR A 230 -14.32 -13.43 -11.91
C TYR A 230 -15.54 -14.28 -11.67
N ASN A 231 -15.66 -14.85 -10.47
CA ASN A 231 -16.80 -15.73 -10.17
C ASN A 231 -18.08 -14.93 -9.83
N GLY A 232 -19.22 -15.42 -10.28
CA GLY A 232 -20.52 -14.77 -10.04
C GLY A 232 -21.65 -15.39 -10.83
N THR A 233 -22.89 -14.94 -10.60
CA THR A 233 -24.04 -15.39 -11.40
C THR A 233 -23.89 -15.04 -12.90
N PRO A 234 -24.56 -15.76 -13.81
CA PRO A 234 -24.41 -15.54 -15.25
C PRO A 234 -24.83 -14.14 -15.68
N LYS A 235 -24.35 -13.69 -16.85
CA LYS A 235 -24.71 -12.39 -17.43
C LYS A 235 -26.23 -12.27 -17.55
N GLY A 236 -26.79 -11.15 -17.07
CA GLY A 236 -28.23 -10.87 -17.13
C GLY A 236 -29.06 -11.49 -16.00
N ILE A 237 -28.44 -12.27 -15.10
CA ILE A 237 -29.10 -12.85 -13.93
C ILE A 237 -28.81 -11.99 -12.69
N THR A 238 -29.76 -11.95 -11.74
CA THR A 238 -29.59 -11.28 -10.44
C THR A 238 -28.25 -11.66 -9.79
N ASN A 239 -27.55 -10.68 -9.23
CA ASN A 239 -26.24 -10.93 -8.62
C ASN A 239 -26.36 -11.88 -7.42
N CYS A 240 -25.35 -12.71 -7.16
CA CYS A 240 -25.33 -13.55 -5.97
C CYS A 240 -25.42 -12.72 -4.67
N SER A 241 -24.74 -11.57 -4.62
CA SER A 241 -24.84 -10.56 -3.55
C SER A 241 -26.22 -9.91 -3.38
N GLU A 242 -27.13 -10.13 -4.32
CA GLU A 242 -28.52 -9.68 -4.30
C GLU A 242 -29.50 -10.84 -4.09
N GLY A 243 -29.00 -12.04 -3.74
CA GLY A 243 -29.80 -13.24 -3.54
C GLY A 243 -30.03 -14.08 -4.80
N GLY A 244 -29.34 -13.79 -5.90
CA GLY A 244 -29.51 -14.49 -7.17
C GLY A 244 -29.01 -15.95 -7.21
N CYS A 245 -28.36 -16.43 -6.15
CA CYS A 245 -27.94 -17.82 -6.01
C CYS A 245 -28.49 -18.42 -4.69
N PRO A 246 -29.57 -19.24 -4.73
CA PRO A 246 -30.18 -19.80 -3.54
C PRO A 246 -29.21 -20.60 -2.67
N ARG A 247 -28.34 -21.39 -3.30
CA ARG A 247 -27.32 -22.17 -2.61
C ARG A 247 -26.28 -21.31 -1.89
N CYS A 248 -25.90 -20.17 -2.46
CA CYS A 248 -24.99 -19.26 -1.77
C CYS A 248 -25.69 -18.52 -0.62
N ALA A 249 -26.97 -18.19 -0.78
CA ALA A 249 -27.78 -17.54 0.25
C ALA A 249 -28.11 -18.48 1.43
N SER A 250 -28.02 -19.81 1.24
CA SER A 250 -28.28 -20.77 2.30
C SER A 250 -27.12 -20.86 3.32
N ALA A 251 -27.50 -21.24 4.55
CA ALA A 251 -26.59 -21.49 5.67
C ALA A 251 -25.96 -22.90 5.63
N GLY A 252 -26.01 -23.60 4.48
CA GLY A 252 -25.47 -24.94 4.35
C GLY A 252 -23.94 -24.99 4.49
N ASP A 253 -23.44 -26.17 4.84
CA ASP A 253 -22.01 -26.43 5.05
C ASP A 253 -21.19 -26.20 3.78
N SER A 254 -19.93 -25.80 3.97
CA SER A 254 -18.97 -25.70 2.87
C SER A 254 -18.80 -27.04 2.18
N GLY A 255 -18.89 -27.06 0.84
CA GLY A 255 -18.76 -28.28 0.03
C GLY A 255 -20.07 -29.02 -0.24
N SER A 256 -21.17 -28.66 0.41
CA SER A 256 -22.50 -29.21 0.12
C SER A 256 -23.18 -28.52 -1.09
N GLY A 257 -24.04 -29.26 -1.80
CA GLY A 257 -24.89 -28.71 -2.88
C GLY A 257 -24.15 -28.02 -4.03
N LEU A 258 -22.93 -28.47 -4.37
CA LEU A 258 -22.10 -27.78 -5.37
C LEU A 258 -22.76 -27.67 -6.75
N GLY A 259 -23.54 -28.67 -7.16
CA GLY A 259 -24.29 -28.67 -8.43
C GLY A 259 -25.46 -27.69 -8.48
N GLU A 260 -25.91 -27.17 -7.34
CA GLU A 260 -27.00 -26.19 -7.24
C GLU A 260 -26.48 -24.73 -7.29
N CYS A 261 -25.17 -24.56 -7.33
CA CYS A 261 -24.54 -23.26 -7.39
C CYS A 261 -24.74 -22.62 -8.77
N LEU A 262 -25.42 -21.48 -8.83
CA LEU A 262 -25.60 -20.73 -10.07
C LEU A 262 -24.37 -19.88 -10.45
N CYS A 263 -23.41 -19.71 -9.53
CA CYS A 263 -22.23 -18.91 -9.81
C CYS A 263 -21.29 -19.65 -10.78
N VAL A 264 -21.01 -19.02 -11.92
CA VAL A 264 -19.96 -19.41 -12.86
C VAL A 264 -18.61 -19.06 -12.25
N HIS A 265 -17.62 -19.93 -12.43
CA HIS A 265 -16.28 -19.77 -11.88
C HIS A 265 -15.45 -18.72 -12.65
N ALA A 266 -14.36 -18.24 -12.04
CA ALA A 266 -13.56 -17.18 -12.64
C ALA A 266 -12.83 -17.67 -13.91
N GLU A 267 -12.29 -18.89 -13.84
CA GLU A 267 -11.58 -19.59 -14.90
C GLU A 267 -12.50 -19.82 -16.10
N GLU A 268 -13.72 -20.31 -15.83
CA GLU A 268 -14.74 -20.54 -16.84
C GLU A 268 -15.19 -19.23 -17.50
N ASN A 269 -15.44 -18.18 -16.71
CA ASN A 269 -15.75 -16.86 -17.26
C ASN A 269 -14.61 -16.32 -18.14
N ALA A 270 -13.34 -16.52 -17.76
CA ALA A 270 -12.22 -16.08 -18.58
C ALA A 270 -12.15 -16.84 -19.93
N ILE A 271 -12.41 -18.14 -19.93
CA ILE A 271 -12.47 -18.97 -21.15
C ILE A 271 -13.66 -18.58 -22.03
N VAL A 272 -14.86 -18.47 -21.44
CA VAL A 272 -16.10 -18.12 -22.16
C VAL A 272 -15.99 -16.72 -22.77
N GLN A 273 -15.39 -15.76 -22.08
CA GLN A 273 -15.18 -14.41 -22.60
C GLN A 273 -14.21 -14.41 -23.79
N ALA A 274 -13.14 -15.21 -23.74
CA ALA A 274 -12.24 -15.34 -24.87
C ALA A 274 -12.98 -15.91 -26.09
N ALA A 275 -13.74 -16.99 -25.89
CA ALA A 275 -14.53 -17.61 -26.95
C ALA A 275 -15.59 -16.65 -27.54
N ALA A 276 -16.32 -15.94 -26.68
CA ALA A 276 -17.35 -14.98 -27.10
C ALA A 276 -16.80 -13.84 -27.97
N HIS A 277 -15.53 -13.45 -27.77
CA HIS A 277 -14.86 -12.41 -28.56
C HIS A 277 -13.97 -12.97 -29.69
N GLY A 278 -13.97 -14.28 -29.93
CA GLY A 278 -13.15 -14.91 -30.96
C GLY A 278 -11.63 -14.83 -30.69
N VAL A 279 -11.23 -14.71 -29.42
CA VAL A 279 -9.83 -14.62 -29.02
C VAL A 279 -9.27 -16.02 -28.77
N SER A 280 -8.26 -16.42 -29.54
CA SER A 280 -7.58 -17.70 -29.33
C SER A 280 -6.80 -17.69 -28.01
N ILE A 281 -7.01 -18.71 -27.19
CA ILE A 281 -6.31 -18.95 -25.93
C ILE A 281 -5.52 -20.28 -25.94
N ARG A 282 -5.35 -20.87 -27.12
CA ARG A 282 -4.54 -22.08 -27.29
C ARG A 282 -3.07 -21.76 -27.06
N GLY A 283 -2.39 -22.55 -26.22
CA GLY A 283 -1.01 -22.32 -25.80
C GLY A 283 -0.84 -21.21 -24.77
N ALA A 284 -1.93 -20.66 -24.23
CA ALA A 284 -1.86 -19.60 -23.21
C ALA A 284 -1.58 -20.17 -21.81
N ALA A 285 -1.26 -19.27 -20.89
CA ALA A 285 -1.20 -19.53 -19.45
C ALA A 285 -2.43 -18.95 -18.75
N LEU A 286 -2.93 -19.60 -17.71
CA LEU A 286 -4.02 -19.10 -16.86
C LEU A 286 -3.51 -18.83 -15.44
N TYR A 287 -3.70 -17.60 -14.97
CA TYR A 287 -3.44 -17.21 -13.59
C TYR A 287 -4.76 -17.10 -12.84
N CYS A 288 -4.89 -17.76 -11.69
CA CYS A 288 -6.11 -17.74 -10.88
C CYS A 288 -5.79 -17.47 -9.40
N THR A 289 -6.62 -16.69 -8.71
CA THR A 289 -6.39 -16.40 -7.27
C THR A 289 -6.59 -17.63 -6.38
N LEU A 290 -7.23 -18.68 -6.90
CA LEU A 290 -7.49 -19.94 -6.21
C LEU A 290 -7.15 -21.13 -7.11
N CYS A 291 -6.79 -22.27 -6.53
CA CYS A 291 -6.66 -23.52 -7.26
C CYS A 291 -7.96 -23.84 -8.04
N PRO A 292 -7.89 -24.11 -9.35
CA PRO A 292 -9.06 -24.51 -10.12
C PRO A 292 -9.69 -25.78 -9.58
N CYS A 293 -11.02 -25.87 -9.68
CA CYS A 293 -11.73 -27.12 -9.37
C CYS A 293 -11.66 -28.08 -10.56
N SER A 294 -12.04 -29.35 -10.33
CA SER A 294 -12.03 -30.39 -11.36
C SER A 294 -12.92 -30.08 -12.59
N TYR A 295 -13.99 -29.29 -12.44
CA TYR A 295 -14.79 -28.82 -13.58
C TYR A 295 -14.03 -27.79 -14.42
N CYS A 296 -13.42 -26.80 -13.78
CA CYS A 296 -12.61 -25.80 -14.48
C CYS A 296 -11.37 -26.44 -15.12
N ALA A 297 -10.75 -27.42 -14.46
CA ALA A 297 -9.61 -28.17 -15.01
C ALA A 297 -9.93 -28.80 -16.37
N LYS A 298 -11.10 -29.43 -16.51
CA LYS A 298 -11.57 -30.01 -17.79
C LYS A 298 -11.69 -28.93 -18.87
N SER A 299 -12.30 -27.79 -18.55
CA SER A 299 -12.45 -26.68 -19.49
C SER A 299 -11.11 -26.06 -19.88
N ILE A 300 -10.19 -25.92 -18.94
CA ILE A 300 -8.82 -25.42 -19.17
C ILE A 300 -8.07 -26.34 -20.16
N ILE A 301 -8.14 -27.66 -19.94
CA ILE A 301 -7.52 -28.66 -20.82
C ILE A 301 -8.09 -28.56 -22.24
N ASN A 302 -9.42 -28.56 -22.36
CA ASN A 302 -10.08 -28.52 -23.67
C ASN A 302 -9.91 -27.16 -24.40
N ALA A 303 -9.68 -26.07 -23.67
CA ALA A 303 -9.34 -24.77 -24.25
C ALA A 303 -7.92 -24.73 -24.83
N GLY A 304 -7.09 -25.74 -24.57
CA GLY A 304 -5.71 -25.81 -25.04
C GLY A 304 -4.74 -24.92 -24.26
N ILE A 305 -5.07 -24.55 -23.02
CA ILE A 305 -4.17 -23.84 -22.10
C ILE A 305 -3.05 -24.80 -21.68
N THR A 306 -1.80 -24.32 -21.63
CA THR A 306 -0.62 -25.16 -21.36
C THR A 306 -0.02 -24.93 -19.99
N GLU A 307 -0.33 -23.81 -19.34
CA GLU A 307 0.15 -23.50 -17.98
C GLU A 307 -0.96 -22.96 -17.09
N VAL A 308 -0.98 -23.38 -15.82
CA VAL A 308 -1.87 -22.88 -14.77
C VAL A 308 -1.04 -22.45 -13.56
N VAL A 309 -1.16 -21.19 -13.18
CA VAL A 309 -0.51 -20.63 -11.99
C VAL A 309 -1.60 -20.17 -11.03
N TYR A 310 -1.59 -20.65 -9.79
CA TYR A 310 -2.63 -20.29 -8.82
C TYR A 310 -2.11 -19.71 -7.50
N GLY A 311 -2.91 -18.83 -6.90
CA GLY A 311 -2.67 -18.22 -5.59
C GLY A 311 -3.39 -18.92 -4.43
N GLY A 312 -3.22 -18.37 -3.21
CA GLY A 312 -3.98 -18.76 -2.02
C GLY A 312 -3.52 -20.05 -1.32
N SER A 313 -4.17 -20.37 -0.20
CA SER A 313 -3.83 -21.51 0.68
C SER A 313 -4.62 -22.79 0.41
N TYR A 314 -5.57 -22.78 -0.54
CA TYR A 314 -6.41 -23.94 -0.80
C TYR A 314 -5.60 -25.07 -1.44
N ALA A 315 -5.59 -26.23 -0.80
CA ALA A 315 -4.92 -27.41 -1.32
C ALA A 315 -5.62 -27.89 -2.58
N MET A 316 -4.84 -28.26 -3.59
CA MET A 316 -5.35 -28.87 -4.81
C MET A 316 -6.03 -30.20 -4.47
N ASP A 317 -7.21 -30.46 -5.04
CA ASP A 317 -7.84 -31.77 -4.90
C ASP A 317 -7.13 -32.80 -5.80
N ALA A 318 -7.08 -34.05 -5.35
CA ALA A 318 -6.36 -35.13 -6.03
C ALA A 318 -6.88 -35.39 -7.46
N VAL A 319 -8.16 -35.06 -7.74
CA VAL A 319 -8.73 -35.25 -9.08
C VAL A 319 -8.19 -34.20 -10.04
N THR A 320 -8.17 -32.93 -9.64
CA THR A 320 -7.59 -31.83 -10.42
C THR A 320 -6.10 -32.07 -10.70
N GLU A 321 -5.34 -32.50 -9.68
CA GLU A 321 -3.92 -32.81 -9.83
C GLU A 321 -3.69 -33.91 -10.88
N LYS A 322 -4.47 -35.01 -10.79
CA LYS A 322 -4.42 -36.11 -11.76
C LYS A 322 -4.75 -35.65 -13.18
N LEU A 323 -5.81 -34.85 -13.36
CA LEU A 323 -6.21 -34.34 -14.66
C LEU A 323 -5.11 -33.50 -15.32
N PHE A 324 -4.52 -32.56 -14.58
CA PHE A 324 -3.46 -31.73 -15.14
C PHE A 324 -2.21 -32.54 -15.46
N LYS A 325 -1.82 -33.48 -14.59
CA LYS A 325 -0.69 -34.38 -14.83
C LYS A 325 -0.87 -35.25 -16.07
N GLU A 326 -2.05 -35.85 -16.26
CA GLU A 326 -2.34 -36.68 -17.44
C GLU A 326 -2.42 -35.86 -18.74
N SER A 327 -2.93 -34.64 -18.68
CA SER A 327 -3.03 -33.75 -19.84
C SER A 327 -1.71 -33.08 -20.25
N GLY A 328 -0.68 -33.17 -19.40
CA GLY A 328 0.62 -32.50 -19.62
C GLY A 328 0.60 -30.99 -19.39
N ILE A 329 -0.43 -30.44 -18.73
CA ILE A 329 -0.46 -29.03 -18.34
C ILE A 329 0.55 -28.78 -17.24
N HIS A 330 1.36 -27.74 -17.40
CA HIS A 330 2.24 -27.28 -16.33
C HIS A 330 1.42 -26.53 -15.28
N PHE A 331 1.29 -27.08 -14.07
CA PHE A 331 0.52 -26.44 -13.01
C PHE A 331 1.39 -26.21 -11.77
N ARG A 332 1.28 -25.02 -11.16
CA ARG A 332 2.04 -24.68 -9.97
C ARG A 332 1.35 -23.62 -9.11
N LYS A 333 1.62 -23.69 -7.81
CA LYS A 333 1.29 -22.60 -6.88
C LYS A 333 2.30 -21.48 -7.03
N LEU A 334 1.83 -20.23 -7.03
CA LEU A 334 2.71 -19.06 -6.93
C LEU A 334 3.43 -19.09 -5.58
N ALA A 335 4.77 -18.98 -5.60
CA ALA A 335 5.55 -18.80 -4.39
C ALA A 335 5.16 -17.50 -3.68
N ASP A 336 5.45 -17.39 -2.38
CA ASP A 336 5.13 -16.16 -1.64
C ASP A 336 5.75 -14.95 -2.34
N PRO A 337 4.95 -13.92 -2.69
CA PRO A 337 5.41 -12.83 -3.53
C PRO A 337 6.49 -12.02 -2.81
N SER A 338 7.53 -11.66 -3.55
CA SER A 338 8.61 -10.79 -3.07
C SER A 338 8.14 -9.37 -2.81
N VAL A 339 7.03 -8.96 -3.45
CA VAL A 339 6.37 -7.66 -3.28
C VAL A 339 4.89 -7.85 -3.05
N THR A 340 4.40 -7.53 -1.86
CA THR A 340 2.96 -7.38 -1.63
C THR A 340 2.54 -5.97 -2.03
N VAL A 341 2.23 -5.75 -3.32
CA VAL A 341 1.53 -4.53 -3.72
C VAL A 341 0.07 -4.72 -3.35
N ARG A 342 -0.32 -4.26 -2.15
CA ARG A 342 -1.74 -4.07 -1.87
C ARG A 342 -2.18 -2.85 -2.66
N PRO A 343 -3.03 -3.00 -3.69
CA PRO A 343 -3.52 -1.83 -4.34
C PRO A 343 -4.35 -1.02 -3.34
N VAL A 344 -4.05 0.27 -3.20
CA VAL A 344 -4.80 1.21 -2.37
C VAL A 344 -6.11 1.55 -3.09
N PHE A 345 -6.94 0.55 -3.38
CA PHE A 345 -8.29 0.78 -3.91
C PHE A 345 -9.23 1.00 -2.74
N ARG A 346 -9.45 2.26 -2.36
CA ARG A 346 -10.63 2.61 -1.55
C ARG A 346 -11.84 2.55 -2.47
N VAL A 347 -12.59 1.45 -2.42
CA VAL A 347 -13.94 1.43 -3.00
C VAL A 347 -14.79 2.30 -2.07
N SER A 348 -15.18 3.50 -2.53
CA SER A 348 -16.16 4.30 -1.80
C SER A 348 -17.43 3.48 -1.69
N ALA A 349 -17.94 3.27 -0.48
CA ALA A 349 -19.25 2.68 -0.26
C ALA A 349 -20.34 3.67 -0.69
N THR A 350 -20.46 3.94 -1.99
CA THR A 350 -21.67 4.56 -2.53
C THR A 350 -22.75 3.52 -2.40
N LYS A 351 -23.67 3.71 -1.45
CA LYS A 351 -24.91 2.92 -1.36
C LYS A 351 -25.51 2.87 -2.76
N SER A 352 -25.57 1.69 -3.35
CA SER A 352 -26.30 1.43 -4.59
C SER A 352 -27.72 1.98 -4.40
N SER A 353 -28.01 3.11 -5.04
CA SER A 353 -29.37 3.58 -5.18
C SER A 353 -30.06 2.58 -6.10
N ARG A 354 -30.86 1.67 -5.52
CA ARG A 354 -31.77 0.80 -6.27
C ARG A 354 -32.47 1.66 -7.34
N PRO A 355 -32.36 1.33 -8.64
CA PRO A 355 -33.22 1.95 -9.62
C PRO A 355 -34.64 1.53 -9.27
N LYS A 356 -35.52 2.48 -8.93
CA LYS A 356 -36.96 2.21 -8.87
C LYS A 356 -37.36 1.70 -10.24
N GLY A 357 -37.93 0.50 -10.28
CA GLY A 357 -38.28 -0.19 -11.51
C GLY A 357 -39.03 0.73 -12.48
N ARG A 358 -38.53 0.81 -13.71
CA ARG A 358 -39.36 1.24 -14.84
C ARG A 358 -40.43 0.18 -15.01
N LYS A 359 -41.68 0.52 -14.70
CA LYS A 359 -42.83 -0.20 -15.22
C LYS A 359 -42.72 -0.15 -16.74
N ALA A 360 -42.65 -1.32 -17.36
CA ALA A 360 -42.89 -1.46 -18.80
C ALA A 360 -44.34 -1.01 -19.06
N HIS A 361 -44.49 -0.12 -20.03
CA HIS A 361 -45.75 0.12 -20.73
C HIS A 361 -45.62 -0.49 -22.12
#